data_AF-A0A7S2QPI2-F1
#
_entry.id   AF-A0A7S2QPI2-F1
#
_cell.length_a   1.000
_cell.length_b   1.000
_cell.length_c   1.000
_cell.angle_alpha   90.00
_cell.angle_beta   90.00
_cell.angle_gamma   90.00
#
_symmetry.space_group_name_H-M   'P 1'
#
loop_
_entity.id
_entity.type
_entity.pdbx_description
1 polymer ?
#
loop_
_entity_poly.entity_id
_entity_poly.type
_entity_poly.pdbx_seq_one_letter_code
_entity_poly.pdbx_strand_id
1 'polypeptide(L)'
;GLWLCTDTGSLRGGDASMDMAMTIAESISALRVEDAEATMRADKEKIDDAILQQYGFEKMDIYLREHLTEALQTMRNKNDVRFSRILDRLKDLHAERLIHRSKAVAAAVAKFKALL
;
A
#
# COMPACT_ATOMS: atom_id res chain seq x y z
N GLY A 1 17.67 -3.51 -9.36
CA GLY A 1 16.28 -3.20 -9.00
C GLY A 1 16.28 -1.96 -8.15
N LEU A 2 15.53 -0.94 -8.54
CA LEU A 2 15.48 0.37 -7.89
C LEU A 2 14.97 0.28 -6.44
N TRP A 3 15.67 0.90 -5.50
CA TRP A 3 15.25 1.03 -4.10
C TRP A 3 14.86 2.48 -3.84
N LEU A 4 13.56 2.73 -3.75
CA LEU A 4 13.02 4.02 -3.33
C LEU A 4 12.97 4.02 -1.80
N CYS A 5 14.02 4.59 -1.20
CA CYS A 5 14.12 4.83 0.23
C CYS A 5 13.47 6.19 0.53
N THR A 6 12.46 6.19 1.39
CA THR A 6 11.87 7.39 1.97
C THR A 6 12.22 7.44 3.44
N ASP A 7 12.11 8.61 4.08
CA ASP A 7 12.36 8.78 5.52
C ASP A 7 11.46 7.91 6.40
N THR A 8 10.39 7.35 5.82
CA THR A 8 9.41 6.50 6.52
C THR A 8 9.50 5.02 6.13
N GLY A 9 10.44 4.64 5.27
CA GLY A 9 10.64 3.25 4.87
C GLY A 9 10.92 3.05 3.38
N SER A 10 11.02 1.79 2.98
CA SER A 10 11.27 1.39 1.60
C SER A 10 9.96 1.04 0.89
N LEU A 11 9.75 1.65 -0.28
CA LEU A 11 8.61 1.37 -1.16
C LEU A 11 8.59 -0.09 -1.65
N ARG A 12 9.75 -0.75 -1.66
CA ARG A 12 9.90 -2.15 -2.08
C ARG A 12 9.32 -3.16 -1.07
N GLY A 13 9.19 -2.76 0.20
CA GLY A 13 8.60 -3.59 1.28
C GLY A 13 7.09 -3.39 1.47
N GLY A 14 6.57 -2.24 1.02
CA GLY A 14 5.20 -1.81 1.33
C GLY A 14 5.03 -1.29 2.77
N ASP A 15 6.13 -0.97 3.45
CA ASP A 15 6.12 -0.40 4.81
C ASP A 15 6.00 1.14 4.82
N ALA A 16 6.08 1.79 3.65
CA ALA A 16 5.79 3.23 3.53
C ALA A 16 4.29 3.49 3.71
N SER A 17 3.91 4.67 4.23
CA SER A 17 2.49 5.05 4.28
C SER A 17 1.90 5.05 2.87
N MET A 18 0.66 4.55 2.75
CA MET A 18 -0.04 4.47 1.46
C MET A 18 -0.07 5.84 0.76
N ASP A 19 -0.27 6.92 1.52
CA ASP A 19 -0.31 8.28 1.00
C ASP A 19 1.04 8.73 0.42
N MET A 20 2.17 8.39 1.05
CA MET A 20 3.49 8.69 0.50
C MET A 20 3.78 7.87 -0.76
N ALA A 21 3.44 6.58 -0.76
CA ALA A 21 3.60 5.74 -1.93
C ALA A 21 2.76 6.26 -3.12
N MET A 22 1.54 6.74 -2.86
CA MET A 22 0.69 7.35 -3.88
C MET A 22 1.24 8.70 -4.37
N THR A 23 1.74 9.55 -3.48
CA THR A 23 2.36 10.85 -3.85
C THR A 23 3.58 10.65 -4.74
N ILE A 24 4.43 9.67 -4.40
CA ILE A 24 5.61 9.31 -5.20
C ILE A 24 5.19 8.75 -6.54
N ALA A 25 4.16 7.89 -6.56
CA ALA A 25 3.65 7.32 -7.79
C ALA A 25 3.07 8.36 -8.75
N GLU A 26 2.31 9.33 -8.23
CA GLU A 26 1.80 10.46 -9.02
C GLU A 26 2.95 11.26 -9.63
N SER A 27 3.96 11.58 -8.84
CA SER A 27 5.15 12.32 -9.30
C SER A 27 5.91 11.57 -10.40
N ILE A 28 6.18 10.28 -10.21
CA ILE A 28 6.92 9.46 -11.18
C ILE A 28 6.08 9.21 -12.45
N SER A 29 4.74 9.13 -12.33
CA SER A 29 3.87 8.89 -13.50
C SER A 29 3.96 10.00 -14.56
N ALA A 30 4.22 11.23 -14.11
CA ALA A 30 4.39 12.42 -14.94
C ALA A 30 5.87 12.74 -15.24
N LEU A 31 6.81 12.11 -14.52
CA LEU A 31 8.24 12.36 -14.70
C LEU A 31 8.73 11.82 -16.04
N ARG A 32 9.55 12.62 -16.71
CA ARG A 32 10.47 12.19 -17.78
C ARG A 32 11.86 12.27 -17.19
N VAL A 33 12.62 11.17 -17.22
CA VAL A 33 13.91 11.12 -16.52
C VAL A 33 14.91 12.14 -17.07
N GLU A 34 14.83 12.47 -18.36
CA GLU A 34 15.66 13.53 -18.97
C GLU A 34 15.46 14.91 -18.33
N ASP A 35 14.24 15.19 -17.88
CA ASP A 35 13.85 16.47 -17.29
C ASP A 35 14.12 16.51 -15.78
N ALA A 36 14.58 15.40 -15.18
CA ALA A 36 14.85 15.31 -13.75
C ALA A 36 16.10 16.13 -13.37
N GLU A 37 15.98 17.01 -12.38
CA GLU A 37 17.11 17.80 -11.87
C GLU A 37 17.81 17.12 -10.69
N ALA A 38 19.11 17.40 -10.54
CA ALA A 38 19.88 17.05 -9.35
C ALA A 38 20.45 18.32 -8.72
N THR A 39 20.49 18.35 -7.38
CA THR A 39 21.01 19.49 -6.61
C THR A 39 22.46 19.83 -6.99
N MET A 40 23.23 18.83 -7.42
CA MET A 40 24.56 19.01 -7.99
C MET A 40 24.53 18.68 -9.48
N ARG A 41 24.91 19.66 -10.30
CA ARG A 41 24.99 19.48 -11.76
C ARG A 41 25.92 18.33 -12.17
N ALA A 42 27.03 18.15 -11.46
CA ALA A 42 27.97 17.07 -11.72
C ALA A 42 27.36 15.67 -11.50
N ASP A 43 26.38 15.56 -10.61
CA ASP A 43 25.66 14.30 -10.39
C ASP A 43 24.60 14.09 -11.48
N LYS A 44 23.89 15.15 -11.90
CA LYS A 44 22.99 15.07 -13.07
C LYS A 44 23.74 14.58 -14.30
N GLU A 45 24.88 15.20 -14.63
CA GLU A 45 25.68 14.82 -15.80
C GLU A 45 26.14 13.35 -15.73
N LYS A 46 26.61 12.88 -14.56
CA LYS A 46 26.98 11.46 -14.38
C LYS A 46 25.80 10.50 -14.53
N ILE A 47 24.63 10.86 -14.02
CA ILE A 47 23.42 10.04 -14.10
C ILE A 47 22.92 9.99 -15.55
N ASP A 48 22.85 11.15 -16.21
CA ASP A 48 22.44 11.27 -17.60
C ASP A 48 23.38 10.45 -18.52
N ASP A 49 24.69 10.58 -18.34
CA ASP A 49 25.68 9.79 -19.07
C ASP A 49 25.51 8.29 -18.84
N ALA A 50 25.28 7.86 -17.59
CA ALA A 50 25.06 6.46 -17.27
C ALA A 50 23.78 5.91 -17.94
N ILE A 51 22.69 6.67 -17.95
CA ILE A 51 21.43 6.30 -18.60
C ILE A 51 21.63 6.18 -20.11
N LEU A 52 22.28 7.17 -20.71
CA LEU A 52 22.57 7.21 -22.15
C LEU A 52 23.47 6.05 -22.59
N GLN A 53 24.48 5.69 -21.79
CA GLN A 53 25.39 4.59 -22.10
C GLN A 53 24.73 3.22 -22.01
N GLN A 54 23.75 3.04 -21.12
CA GLN A 54 23.16 1.73 -20.89
C GLN A 54 21.99 1.44 -21.84
N TYR A 55 20.99 2.33 -21.89
CA TYR A 55 19.72 2.06 -22.58
C TYR A 55 19.03 3.29 -23.18
N GLY A 56 19.43 4.51 -22.81
CA GLY A 56 18.76 5.76 -23.16
C GLY A 56 17.58 6.10 -22.23
N PHE A 57 17.18 7.37 -22.24
CA PHE A 57 16.13 7.89 -21.35
C PHE A 57 14.77 7.23 -21.56
N GLU A 58 14.37 6.97 -22.80
CA GLU A 58 13.08 6.33 -23.11
C GLU A 58 12.94 4.95 -22.46
N LYS A 59 13.99 4.12 -22.55
CA LYS A 59 13.98 2.79 -21.92
C LYS A 59 14.01 2.88 -20.40
N MET A 60 14.69 3.89 -19.84
CA MET A 60 14.68 4.13 -18.40
C MET A 60 13.29 4.56 -17.92
N ASP A 61 12.60 5.44 -18.65
CA ASP A 61 11.23 5.85 -18.36
C ASP A 61 10.28 4.65 -18.35
N ILE A 62 10.37 3.77 -19.35
CA ILE A 62 9.56 2.53 -19.41
C ILE A 62 9.88 1.63 -18.21
N TYR A 63 11.16 1.40 -17.94
CA TYR A 63 11.61 0.56 -16.83
C TYR A 63 11.07 1.05 -15.47
N LEU A 64 11.14 2.36 -15.22
CA LEU A 64 10.62 2.98 -14.01
C LEU A 64 9.10 2.82 -13.91
N ARG A 65 8.36 3.06 -15.00
CA ARG A 65 6.90 2.94 -15.04
C ARG A 65 6.45 1.50 -14.78
N GLU A 66 7.14 0.51 -15.35
CA GLU A 66 6.87 -0.91 -15.09
C GLU A 66 7.07 -1.26 -13.62
N HIS A 67 8.22 -0.90 -13.05
CA HIS A 67 8.53 -1.19 -11.64
C HIS A 67 7.58 -0.48 -10.67
N LEU A 68 7.19 0.75 -10.98
CA LEU A 68 6.21 1.48 -10.20
C LEU A 68 4.83 0.80 -10.27
N THR A 69 4.42 0.34 -11.46
CA THR A 69 3.17 -0.37 -11.65
C THR A 69 3.12 -1.64 -10.80
N GLU A 70 4.18 -2.45 -10.82
CA GLU A 70 4.30 -3.65 -9.99
C GLU A 70 4.24 -3.34 -8.48
N ALA A 71 4.92 -2.28 -8.05
CA ALA A 71 4.93 -1.85 -6.66
C ALA A 71 3.51 -1.42 -6.20
N LEU A 72 2.81 -0.62 -7.01
CA LEU A 72 1.44 -0.17 -6.73
C LEU A 72 0.46 -1.33 -6.68
N GLN A 73 0.54 -2.27 -7.63
CA GLN A 73 -0.30 -3.47 -7.63
C GLN A 73 -0.04 -4.33 -6.38
N THR A 74 1.22 -4.52 -6.00
CA THR A 74 1.58 -5.25 -4.79
C THR A 74 1.03 -4.58 -3.53
N MET A 75 1.17 -3.25 -3.44
CA MET A 75 0.65 -2.47 -2.33
C MET A 75 -0.87 -2.58 -2.23
N ARG A 76 -1.58 -2.42 -3.36
CA ARG A 76 -3.03 -2.58 -3.42
C ARG A 76 -3.45 -3.97 -2.93
N ASN A 77 -2.86 -5.03 -3.47
CA ASN A 77 -3.21 -6.40 -3.11
C ASN A 77 -3.00 -6.68 -1.61
N LYS A 78 -1.87 -6.22 -1.05
CA LYS A 78 -1.60 -6.33 0.39
C LYS A 78 -2.65 -5.60 1.21
N ASN A 79 -3.05 -4.40 0.77
CA ASN A 79 -4.04 -3.62 1.50
C ASN A 79 -5.44 -4.22 1.39
N ASP A 80 -5.85 -4.70 0.22
CA ASP A 80 -7.15 -5.36 0.00
C ASP A 80 -7.29 -6.62 0.88
N VAL A 81 -6.21 -7.42 1.01
CA VAL A 81 -6.15 -8.57 1.93
C VAL A 81 -6.30 -8.12 3.39
N ARG A 82 -5.57 -7.08 3.80
CA ARG A 82 -5.64 -6.55 5.16
C ARG A 82 -7.03 -6.00 5.48
N PHE A 83 -7.65 -5.30 4.52
CA PHE A 83 -8.98 -4.72 4.64
C PHE A 83 -10.04 -5.81 4.79
N SER A 84 -10.00 -6.82 3.92
CA SER A 84 -10.91 -7.98 3.98
C SER A 84 -10.82 -8.69 5.33
N ARG A 85 -9.60 -8.95 5.81
CA ARG A 85 -9.37 -9.58 7.12
C ARG A 85 -9.97 -8.77 8.28
N ILE A 86 -9.87 -7.44 8.23
CA ILE A 86 -10.46 -6.58 9.26
C ILE A 86 -11.99 -6.62 9.19
N LEU A 87 -12.56 -6.53 7.98
CA LEU A 87 -14.01 -6.60 7.79
C LEU A 87 -14.58 -7.93 8.29
N ASP A 88 -13.94 -9.04 7.97
CA ASP A 88 -14.40 -10.36 8.40
C ASP A 88 -14.33 -10.49 9.91
N ARG A 89 -13.23 -10.04 10.54
CA ARG A 89 -13.13 -9.99 12.00
C ARG A 89 -14.23 -9.13 12.64
N LEU A 90 -14.59 -7.99 12.05
CA LEU A 90 -15.67 -7.15 12.56
C LEU A 90 -17.04 -7.83 12.44
N LYS A 91 -17.29 -8.56 11.34
CA LYS A 91 -18.53 -9.36 11.17
C LYS A 91 -18.61 -10.49 12.20
N ASP A 92 -17.52 -11.20 12.42
CA ASP A 92 -17.45 -12.30 13.39
C ASP A 92 -17.75 -11.79 14.80
N LEU A 93 -17.12 -10.69 15.21
CA LEU A 93 -17.36 -10.04 16.50
C LEU A 93 -18.82 -9.59 16.68
N HIS A 94 -19.47 -9.13 15.60
CA HIS A 94 -20.89 -8.79 15.64
C HIS A 94 -21.78 -10.04 15.77
N ALA A 95 -21.47 -11.11 15.04
CA ALA A 95 -22.21 -12.36 15.12
C ALA A 95 -22.12 -12.99 16.52
N GLU A 96 -20.92 -13.05 17.11
CA GLU A 96 -20.70 -13.52 18.49
C GLU A 96 -21.52 -12.71 19.49
N ARG A 97 -21.53 -11.38 19.36
CA ARG A 97 -22.28 -10.49 20.26
C ARG A 97 -23.79 -10.69 20.16
N LEU A 98 -24.33 -10.93 18.95
CA LEU A 98 -25.75 -11.24 18.74
C LEU A 98 -26.12 -12.59 19.36
N ILE A 99 -25.28 -13.61 19.19
CA ILE A 99 -25.47 -14.93 19.80
C ILE A 99 -25.47 -14.83 21.33
N HIS A 100 -24.50 -14.11 21.91
CA HIS A 100 -24.43 -13.91 23.36
C HIS A 100 -25.65 -13.16 23.91
N ARG A 101 -26.12 -12.11 23.22
CA ARG A 101 -27.35 -11.40 23.61
C ARG A 101 -28.58 -12.31 23.55
N SER A 102 -28.74 -13.09 22.48
CA SER A 102 -29.88 -14.02 22.33
C SER A 102 -29.92 -15.06 23.45
N LYS A 103 -28.77 -15.66 23.79
CA LYS A 103 -28.66 -16.63 24.90
C LYS A 103 -29.00 -15.99 26.26
N ALA A 104 -28.52 -14.78 26.51
CA ALA A 104 -28.80 -14.06 27.76
C ALA A 104 -30.30 -13.76 27.92
N VAL A 105 -30.97 -13.35 26.84
CA VAL A 105 -32.42 -13.11 26.82
C VAL A 105 -33.20 -14.40 27.07
N ALA A 106 -32.85 -15.50 26.40
CA ALA A 106 -33.50 -16.79 26.60
C ALA A 106 -33.36 -17.30 28.05
N ALA A 107 -32.19 -17.16 28.66
CA ALA A 107 -31.94 -17.54 30.05
C ALA A 107 -32.76 -16.68 31.04
N ALA A 108 -32.90 -15.38 30.79
CA ALA A 108 -33.71 -14.49 31.60
C ALA A 108 -35.21 -14.86 31.54
N VAL A 109 -35.72 -15.16 30.34
CA VAL A 109 -37.11 -15.60 30.13
C VAL A 109 -37.38 -16.93 30.85
N ALA A 110 -36.45 -17.89 30.77
CA ALA A 110 -36.57 -19.18 31.45
C ALA A 110 -36.62 -19.02 32.98
N LYS A 111 -35.76 -18.17 33.55
CA LYS A 111 -35.79 -17.85 34.99
C LYS A 111 -37.11 -17.23 35.42
N PHE A 112 -37.66 -16.30 34.63
CA PHE A 112 -38.93 -15.66 34.95
C PHE A 112 -40.10 -16.66 34.93
N LYS A 113 -40.14 -17.56 33.94
CA LYS A 113 -41.17 -18.62 33.87
C LYS A 113 -41.11 -19.61 35.04
N ALA A 114 -39.94 -19.87 35.61
CA ALA A 114 -39.80 -20.79 36.74
C ALA A 114 -40.27 -20.19 38.09
N LEU A 115 -40.56 -18.88 38.12
CA LEU A 115 -41.04 -18.16 39.31
C LEU A 115 -42.57 -17.95 39.31
N LEU A 116 -43.26 -18.36 38.25
CA LEU A 116 -44.71 -18.34 38.09
C LEU A 116 -45.26 -19.76 38.24
#